data_AF-A0A6I9WTL7-F1
#
_entry.id   AF-A0A6I9WTL7-F1
#
_cell.length_a   1.000
_cell.length_b   1.000
_cell.length_c   1.000
_cell.angle_alpha   90.00
_cell.angle_beta   90.00
_cell.angle_gamma   90.00
#
_symmetry.space_group_name_H-M   'P 1'
#
loop_
_entity.id
_entity.type
_entity.pdbx_description
1 polymer ?
#
loop_
_entity_poly.entity_id
_entity_poly.type
_entity_poly.pdbx_seq_one_letter_code
_entity_poly.pdbx_strand_id
1 'polypeptide(L)'
;MICVASSEHRRAYINKKGNRVWLAVTNFEATFARRAFPCWDEPALKATFNISIKHHRNYTALSNMPIREQSDGEDDVVWTHFDRSPVMSTYLVAFVVSDYVSIPSANEMAFNMWYRSALAPYSKLVQNVAQKAK
;
A
#
# COMPACT_ATOMS: atom_id res chain seq x y z
N MET A 1 17.10 1.76 -3.47
CA MET A 1 16.28 1.39 -4.64
C MET A 1 15.96 -0.09 -4.52
N ILE A 2 14.76 -0.43 -4.03
CA ILE A 2 14.31 -1.83 -3.93
C ILE A 2 13.21 -1.98 -4.99
N CYS A 3 13.54 -2.60 -6.12
CA CYS A 3 12.55 -3.06 -7.08
C CYS A 3 11.95 -4.36 -6.54
N VAL A 4 10.80 -4.28 -5.86
CA VAL A 4 10.09 -5.50 -5.47
C VAL A 4 9.39 -6.08 -6.69
N ALA A 5 9.93 -7.17 -7.20
CA ALA A 5 9.34 -8.02 -8.22
C ALA A 5 9.07 -9.40 -7.62
N SER A 6 8.14 -9.50 -6.67
CA SER A 6 7.65 -10.79 -6.18
C SER A 6 6.19 -10.95 -6.56
N SER A 7 5.94 -11.93 -7.43
CA SER A 7 4.65 -12.30 -8.02
C SER A 7 3.65 -12.91 -7.04
N GLU A 8 4.02 -13.13 -5.77
CA GLU A 8 3.30 -14.05 -4.89
C GLU A 8 2.17 -13.43 -4.06
N HIS A 9 2.00 -12.11 -4.13
CA HIS A 9 0.86 -11.45 -3.49
C HIS A 9 -0.01 -10.65 -4.47
N ARG A 10 0.02 -11.04 -5.74
CA ARG A 10 -0.86 -10.50 -6.77
C ARG A 10 -2.26 -11.10 -6.60
N ARG A 11 -3.23 -10.29 -6.15
CA ARG A 11 -4.65 -10.68 -6.15
C ARG A 11 -5.36 -10.09 -7.34
N ALA A 12 -6.38 -10.78 -7.84
CA ALA A 12 -7.26 -10.26 -8.87
C ALA A 12 -8.68 -10.13 -8.33
N TYR A 13 -9.41 -9.15 -8.82
CA TYR A 13 -10.84 -9.06 -8.61
C TYR A 13 -11.53 -8.52 -9.87
N ILE A 14 -12.83 -8.77 -9.98
CA ILE A 14 -13.65 -8.23 -11.07
C ILE A 14 -14.24 -6.90 -10.61
N ASN A 15 -14.00 -5.84 -11.37
CA ASN A 15 -14.58 -4.53 -11.08
C ASN A 15 -16.06 -4.47 -11.52
N LYS A 16 -16.76 -3.37 -11.20
CA LYS A 16 -18.16 -3.15 -11.60
C LYS A 16 -18.37 -3.17 -13.13
N LYS A 17 -17.32 -2.95 -13.92
CA LYS A 17 -17.35 -2.96 -15.40
C LYS A 17 -17.10 -4.36 -15.98
N GLY A 18 -16.93 -5.39 -15.15
CA GLY A 18 -16.63 -6.76 -15.59
C GLY A 18 -15.15 -6.99 -15.92
N ASN A 19 -14.27 -6.00 -15.74
CA ASN A 19 -12.86 -6.14 -16.05
C ASN A 19 -12.09 -6.73 -14.87
N ARG A 20 -11.12 -7.60 -15.18
CA ARG A 20 -10.19 -8.16 -14.20
C ARG A 20 -9.13 -7.12 -13.85
N VAL A 21 -9.16 -6.66 -12.61
CA VAL A 21 -8.18 -5.72 -12.06
C VAL A 21 -7.23 -6.47 -11.13
N TRP A 22 -5.95 -6.09 -11.18
CA TRP A 22 -4.90 -6.70 -10.38
C TRP A 22 -4.51 -5.79 -9.22
N LEU A 23 -4.25 -6.38 -8.07
CA LEU A 23 -3.82 -5.74 -6.84
C LEU A 23 -2.49 -6.40 -6.43
N ALA A 24 -1.49 -5.61 -6.07
CA ALA A 24 -0.31 -6.09 -5.37
C ALA A 24 -0.38 -5.61 -3.91
N VAL A 25 -0.27 -6.52 -2.96
CA VAL A 25 -0.30 -6.22 -1.51
C VAL A 25 0.77 -7.03 -0.83
N THR A 26 1.55 -6.49 0.09
CA THR A 26 2.52 -7.31 0.83
C THR A 26 1.92 -7.86 2.11
N ASN A 27 2.24 -9.12 2.43
CA ASN A 27 2.14 -9.63 3.79
C ASN A 27 3.46 -10.31 4.16
N PHE A 28 4.27 -9.66 4.98
CA PHE A 28 5.63 -10.13 5.29
C PHE A 28 5.75 -10.84 6.64
N GLU A 29 4.65 -10.95 7.39
CA GLU A 29 4.64 -11.72 8.63
C GLU A 29 4.71 -13.23 8.33
N ALA A 30 5.67 -14.01 8.84
CA ALA A 30 6.78 -13.66 9.74
C ALA A 30 8.17 -13.66 9.07
N THR A 31 8.38 -14.40 7.98
CA THR A 31 9.69 -14.54 7.28
C THR A 31 9.60 -14.38 5.76
N PHE A 32 8.54 -13.70 5.29
CA PHE A 32 8.28 -13.55 3.86
C PHE A 32 8.93 -12.29 3.25
N ALA A 33 9.51 -11.40 4.07
CA ALA A 33 10.18 -10.19 3.58
C ALA A 33 11.34 -10.52 2.62
N ARG A 34 12.09 -11.61 2.92
CA ARG A 34 13.19 -12.10 2.07
C ARG A 34 12.78 -12.48 0.64
N ARG A 35 11.48 -12.71 0.40
CA ARG A 35 10.95 -13.05 -0.94
C ARG A 35 10.68 -11.81 -1.78
N ALA A 36 10.51 -10.65 -1.14
CA ALA A 36 10.30 -9.37 -1.81
C ALA A 36 11.61 -8.64 -2.10
N PHE A 37 12.56 -8.69 -1.16
CA PHE A 37 13.89 -8.10 -1.31
C PHE A 37 14.90 -8.85 -0.45
N PRO A 38 16.18 -8.92 -0.86
CA PRO A 38 17.21 -9.56 -0.04
C PRO A 38 17.39 -8.78 1.26
N CYS A 39 17.03 -9.39 2.39
CA CYS A 39 17.12 -8.78 3.71
C CYS A 39 17.46 -9.80 4.81
N TRP A 40 18.00 -9.30 5.92
CA TRP A 40 18.26 -10.07 7.12
C TRP A 40 16.97 -10.12 7.92
N ASP A 41 16.18 -11.14 7.64
CA ASP A 41 14.80 -11.28 8.10
C ASP A 41 14.72 -11.91 9.50
N GLU A 42 15.36 -11.24 10.47
CA GLU A 42 15.34 -11.56 11.89
C GLU A 42 14.67 -10.42 12.67
N PRO A 43 13.71 -10.68 13.57
CA PRO A 43 12.98 -9.63 14.28
C PRO A 43 13.87 -8.67 15.09
N ALA A 44 15.02 -9.13 15.56
CA ALA A 44 16.00 -8.35 16.31
C ALA A 44 16.76 -7.33 15.44
N LEU A 45 16.84 -7.56 14.13
CA LEU A 45 17.59 -6.72 13.20
C LEU A 45 16.66 -5.65 12.62
N LYS A 46 16.64 -4.49 13.28
CA LYS A 46 15.83 -3.33 12.86
C LYS A 46 16.62 -2.43 11.91
N ALA A 47 15.93 -1.88 10.93
CA ALA A 47 16.50 -0.94 9.96
C ALA A 47 15.52 0.20 9.66
N THR A 48 16.02 1.22 8.97
CA THR A 48 15.15 2.24 8.35
C THR A 48 14.96 1.89 6.88
N PHE A 49 13.75 2.11 6.37
CA PHE A 49 13.39 1.78 5.00
C PHE A 49 13.05 3.05 4.22
N ASN A 50 13.68 3.20 3.05
CA ASN A 50 13.33 4.22 2.08
C ASN A 50 12.71 3.50 0.87
N ILE A 51 11.40 3.66 0.70
CA ILE A 51 10.59 2.89 -0.24
C ILE A 51 10.22 3.80 -1.41
N SER A 52 10.37 3.28 -2.63
CA SER A 52 9.95 3.95 -3.85
C SER A 52 9.32 2.93 -4.78
N ILE A 53 8.13 3.24 -5.28
CA ILE A 53 7.31 2.31 -6.05
C ILE A 53 7.04 2.91 -7.42
N LYS A 54 7.42 2.18 -8.46
CA LYS A 54 7.07 2.47 -9.85
C LYS A 54 5.75 1.78 -10.18
N HIS A 55 4.72 2.51 -10.57
CA HIS A 55 3.41 1.95 -10.91
C HIS A 55 2.72 2.75 -12.01
N HIS A 56 1.79 2.11 -12.72
CA HIS A 56 0.98 2.81 -13.73
C HIS A 56 0.10 3.88 -13.07
N ARG A 57 -0.12 5.01 -13.73
CA ARG A 57 -0.84 6.20 -13.22
C ARG A 57 -2.26 5.91 -12.72
N ASN A 58 -2.93 4.95 -13.34
CA ASN A 58 -4.27 4.47 -12.92
C ASN A 58 -4.28 3.70 -11.58
N TYR A 59 -3.12 3.37 -11.01
CA TYR A 59 -3.00 2.73 -9.71
C TYR A 59 -2.46 3.72 -8.69
N THR A 60 -2.83 3.52 -7.43
CA THR A 60 -2.33 4.22 -6.26
C THR A 60 -1.40 3.31 -5.49
N ALA A 61 -0.22 3.83 -5.13
CA ALA A 61 0.72 3.16 -4.24
C ALA A 61 0.58 3.67 -2.80
N LEU A 62 0.59 2.74 -1.84
CA LEU A 62 0.57 3.00 -0.40
C LEU A 62 1.73 2.30 0.27
N SER A 63 2.22 2.87 1.36
CA SER A 63 3.31 2.33 2.17
C SER A 63 3.08 2.68 3.65
N ASN A 64 3.98 2.24 4.54
CA ASN A 64 3.97 2.58 5.96
C ASN A 64 4.07 4.09 6.21
N MET A 65 4.79 4.81 5.36
CA MET A 65 5.08 6.23 5.51
C MET A 65 4.28 7.06 4.51
N PRO A 66 4.02 8.36 4.78
CA PRO A 66 3.35 9.24 3.84
C PRO A 66 4.19 9.42 2.55
N ILE A 67 3.49 9.79 1.48
CA ILE A 67 4.12 10.11 0.19
C ILE A 67 4.91 11.40 0.36
N ARG A 68 6.21 11.34 0.07
CA ARG A 68 7.11 12.48 0.06
C ARG A 68 7.05 13.22 -1.27
N GLU A 69 7.08 12.47 -2.36
CA GLU A 69 7.15 13.01 -3.72
C GLU A 69 6.56 12.02 -4.72
N GLN A 70 5.94 12.55 -5.77
CA GLN A 70 5.58 11.79 -6.96
C GLN A 70 6.23 12.43 -8.17
N SER A 71 6.85 11.58 -9.00
CA SER A 71 7.49 12.01 -10.24
C SER A 71 6.88 11.23 -11.39
N ASP A 72 6.45 11.94 -12.42
CA ASP A 72 5.99 11.31 -13.64
C ASP A 72 7.17 10.68 -14.39
N GLY A 73 7.00 9.44 -14.82
CA GLY A 73 7.92 8.75 -15.72
C GLY A 73 7.38 8.72 -17.15
N GLU A 74 8.12 8.06 -18.02
CA GLU A 74 7.67 7.75 -19.39
C GLU A 74 6.58 6.65 -19.38
N ASP A 75 5.76 6.63 -20.43
CA ASP A 75 4.75 5.58 -20.72
C ASP A 75 3.67 5.36 -19.64
N ASP A 76 3.02 6.44 -19.17
CA ASP A 76 1.94 6.39 -18.16
C ASP A 76 2.35 5.78 -16.81
N VAL A 77 3.64 5.80 -16.51
CA VAL A 77 4.19 5.33 -15.26
C VAL A 77 4.48 6.50 -14.32
N VAL A 78 4.21 6.32 -13.03
CA VAL A 78 4.50 7.27 -11.97
C VAL A 78 5.42 6.59 -10.95
N TRP A 79 6.41 7.34 -10.48
CA TRP A 79 7.22 6.99 -9.31
C TRP A 79 6.62 7.66 -8.09
N THR A 80 6.27 6.85 -7.09
CA THR A 80 5.86 7.35 -5.78
C THR A 80 6.97 7.07 -4.77
N HIS A 81 7.52 8.14 -4.20
CA HIS A 81 8.54 8.11 -3.16
C HIS A 81 7.90 8.36 -1.80
N PHE A 82 8.20 7.49 -0.84
CA PHE A 82 7.69 7.60 0.54
C PHE A 82 8.77 8.14 1.48
N ASP A 83 8.33 8.75 2.58
CA ASP A 83 9.25 9.16 3.63
C ASP A 83 10.00 7.98 4.25
N ARG A 84 11.19 8.26 4.79
CA ARG A 84 12.01 7.24 5.45
C ARG A 84 11.32 6.77 6.73
N SER A 85 11.16 5.46 6.87
CA SER A 85 10.56 4.87 8.07
C SER A 85 11.41 5.10 9.32
N PRO A 86 10.82 5.07 10.53
CA PRO A 86 11.57 4.88 11.75
C PRO A 86 12.25 3.49 11.75
N VAL A 87 13.12 3.27 12.73
CA VAL A 87 13.79 1.98 12.94
C VAL A 87 12.74 0.92 13.28
N MET A 88 12.51 -0.02 12.36
CA MET A 88 11.48 -1.05 12.44
C MET A 88 12.01 -2.39 11.91
N SER A 89 11.35 -3.48 12.28
CA SER A 89 11.69 -4.83 11.80
C SER A 89 11.17 -5.06 10.38
N THR A 90 11.83 -5.94 9.62
CA THR A 90 11.53 -6.25 8.20
C THR A 90 10.10 -6.72 7.95
N TYR A 91 9.53 -7.50 8.88
CA TYR A 91 8.18 -8.05 8.75
C TYR A 91 7.06 -6.99 8.77
N LEU A 92 7.34 -5.79 9.31
CA LEU A 92 6.37 -4.68 9.37
C LEU A 92 6.34 -3.84 8.08
N VAL A 93 7.29 -4.06 7.17
CA VAL A 93 7.31 -3.35 5.88
C VAL A 93 6.06 -3.76 5.11
N ALA A 94 5.27 -2.77 4.71
CA ALA A 94 4.02 -2.97 4.01
C ALA A 94 3.89 -1.97 2.88
N PHE A 95 3.54 -2.45 1.68
CA PHE A 95 3.12 -1.61 0.59
C PHE A 95 2.01 -2.26 -0.24
N VAL A 96 1.21 -1.41 -0.88
CA VAL A 96 0.04 -1.82 -1.66
C VAL A 96 0.00 -1.00 -2.95
N VAL A 97 -0.23 -1.65 -4.09
CA VAL A 97 -0.48 -1.01 -5.38
C VAL A 97 -1.84 -1.46 -5.88
N SER A 98 -2.80 -0.52 -5.91
CA SER A 98 -4.22 -0.81 -6.12
C SER A 98 -4.95 0.32 -6.83
N ASP A 99 -6.09 0.04 -7.46
CA ASP A 99 -7.01 1.05 -8.00
C ASP A 99 -8.06 1.49 -6.95
N TYR A 100 -7.73 1.38 -5.66
CA TYR A 100 -8.67 1.68 -4.58
C TYR A 100 -8.92 3.18 -4.47
N VAL A 101 -10.14 3.49 -4.02
CA VAL A 101 -10.58 4.86 -3.77
C VAL A 101 -10.47 5.12 -2.28
N SER A 102 -9.94 6.30 -1.92
CA SER A 102 -9.94 6.79 -0.55
C SER A 102 -11.13 7.72 -0.33
N ILE A 103 -11.83 7.59 0.80
CA ILE A 103 -12.71 8.66 1.30
C ILE A 103 -11.98 9.34 2.46
N PRO A 104 -11.67 10.65 2.33
CA PRO A 104 -11.15 11.40 3.46
C PRO A 104 -12.23 11.49 4.56
N SER A 105 -11.85 11.23 5.82
CA SER A 105 -12.71 11.49 6.96
C SER A 105 -12.89 13.00 7.12
N ALA A 106 -14.13 13.46 7.26
CA ALA A 106 -14.48 14.88 7.33
C ALA A 106 -14.09 15.57 8.65
N ASN A 107 -13.63 14.81 9.65
CA ASN A 107 -13.23 15.34 10.96
C ASN A 107 -11.74 15.10 11.21
N GLU A 108 -11.16 15.97 12.05
CA GLU A 108 -9.74 16.13 12.47
C GLU A 108 -8.97 14.86 12.92
N MET A 109 -9.53 13.66 12.75
CA MET A 109 -8.82 12.39 12.83
C MET A 109 -8.40 11.93 11.43
N ALA A 110 -7.11 12.10 11.13
CA ALA A 110 -6.47 11.78 9.86
C ALA A 110 -6.31 10.26 9.61
N PHE A 111 -7.40 9.48 9.62
CA PHE A 111 -7.37 8.11 9.11
C PHE A 111 -7.90 8.06 7.68
N ASN A 112 -7.16 7.39 6.80
CA ASN A 112 -7.55 7.16 5.41
C ASN A 112 -8.10 5.75 5.24
N MET A 113 -9.32 5.63 4.71
CA MET A 113 -9.93 4.35 4.40
C MET A 113 -9.85 4.07 2.91
N TRP A 114 -9.13 3.02 2.55
CA TRP A 114 -8.98 2.56 1.17
C TRP A 114 -9.91 1.38 0.90
N TYR A 115 -10.72 1.48 -0.15
CA TYR A 115 -11.67 0.43 -0.48
C TYR A 115 -11.90 0.35 -1.99
N ARG A 116 -12.43 -0.79 -2.44
CA ARG A 116 -12.83 -1.00 -3.83
C ARG A 116 -13.99 -0.06 -4.16
N SER A 117 -13.94 0.64 -5.30
CA SER A 117 -15.01 1.54 -5.76
C SER A 117 -16.42 0.91 -5.72
N ALA A 118 -16.51 -0.43 -5.83
CA ALA A 118 -17.75 -1.16 -5.69
C ALA A 118 -18.42 -1.00 -4.31
N LEU A 119 -17.63 -0.93 -3.25
CA LEU A 119 -18.03 -0.91 -1.84
C LEU A 119 -18.21 0.51 -1.29
N ALA A 120 -18.09 1.55 -2.13
CA ALA A 120 -18.30 2.95 -1.74
C ALA A 120 -19.60 3.19 -0.95
N PRO A 121 -20.76 2.56 -1.29
CA PRO A 121 -22.00 2.76 -0.53
C PRO A 121 -21.94 2.26 0.91
N TYR A 122 -21.11 1.26 1.20
CA TYR A 122 -20.99 0.64 2.54
C TYR A 122 -19.95 1.33 3.43
N SER A 123 -19.24 2.33 2.91
CA SER A 123 -18.16 3.03 3.64
C SER A 123 -18.64 3.69 4.94
N LYS A 124 -19.88 4.19 4.98
CA LYS A 124 -20.48 4.84 6.16
C LYS A 124 -20.49 3.95 7.40
N LEU A 125 -20.76 2.65 7.24
CA LEU A 125 -20.77 1.71 8.35
C LEU A 125 -19.39 1.59 8.98
N VAL A 126 -18.36 1.42 8.13
CA VAL A 126 -16.98 1.24 8.59
C VAL A 126 -16.45 2.55 9.18
N GLN A 127 -16.81 3.71 8.63
CA GLN A 127 -16.50 5.01 9.23
C GLN A 127 -17.09 5.15 10.63
N ASN A 128 -18.37 4.79 10.82
CA ASN A 128 -19.02 4.84 12.12
C ASN A 128 -18.34 3.90 13.14
N VAL A 129 -17.95 2.70 12.72
CA VAL A 129 -17.22 1.76 13.58
C VAL A 129 -15.83 2.29 13.93
N ALA A 130 -15.10 2.81 12.95
CA ALA A 130 -13.76 3.37 13.16
C ALA A 130 -13.77 4.58 14.10
N GLN A 131 -14.81 5.43 14.02
CA GLN A 131 -14.99 6.56 14.94
C GLN A 131 -15.38 6.11 16.36
N LYS A 132 -16.13 5.02 16.48
CA LYS A 132 -16.59 4.47 17.77
C LYS A 132 -15.61 3.53 18.47
N ALA A 133 -14.66 2.95 17.73
CA ALA A 133 -13.64 2.05 18.28
C ALA A 133 -12.52 2.83 19.05
N LYS A 134 -12.82 4.05 19.44
CA LYS A 134 -11.97 4.96 20.20
C LYS A 134 -12.55 5.10 21.59
#